data_AF-A0A371JSU0-F1
#
_entry.id   AF-A0A371JSU0-F1
#
_cell.length_a   1.000
_cell.length_b   1.000
_cell.length_c   1.000
_cell.angle_alpha   90.00
_cell.angle_beta   90.00
_cell.angle_gamma   90.00
#
_symmetry.space_group_name_H-M   'P 1'
#
loop_
_entity.id
_entity.type
_entity.pdbx_description
1 polymer ?
#
loop_
_entity_poly.entity_id
_entity_poly.type
_entity_poly.pdbx_seq_one_letter_code
_entity_poly.pdbx_strand_id
1 'polypeptide(L)'
;MKKLLFGFFGLFQLTVVAQTQEIEKLRLVETSEFIQEPKDILTHLDYLQEKDSVVLITFLKLNGMLLEHGSISKRELLKTLEKTHFRNRYFVVLLGKKAVFYLEGSN
;
A
#
# COMPACT_ATOMS: atom_id res chain seq x y z
N MET A 1 41.81 38.13 6.37
CA MET A 1 40.73 37.46 7.13
C MET A 1 39.38 37.81 6.51
N LYS A 2 38.74 36.89 5.77
CA LYS A 2 37.33 37.03 5.37
C LYS A 2 36.60 35.77 5.83
N LYS A 3 35.62 35.99 6.70
CA LYS A 3 34.90 34.98 7.48
C LYS A 3 33.80 34.33 6.65
N LEU A 4 33.67 33.02 6.89
CA LEU A 4 32.49 32.15 6.80
C LEU A 4 31.19 32.78 6.25
N LEU A 5 30.75 32.24 5.11
CA LEU A 5 29.35 32.24 4.68
C LEU A 5 29.03 30.87 4.07
N PHE A 6 29.10 29.82 4.89
CA PHE A 6 28.58 28.49 4.57
C PHE A 6 27.63 28.09 5.69
N GLY A 7 26.36 28.44 5.56
CA GLY A 7 25.41 28.14 6.60
C GLY A 7 23.98 28.55 6.28
N PHE A 8 23.48 28.23 5.08
CA PHE A 8 22.04 28.38 4.81
C PHE A 8 21.48 27.41 3.76
N PHE A 9 22.18 26.30 3.46
CA PHE A 9 21.71 25.30 2.49
C PHE A 9 21.24 23.98 3.12
N GLY A 10 21.45 23.77 4.42
CA GLY A 10 21.13 22.51 5.09
C GLY A 10 19.66 22.34 5.53
N LEU A 11 18.91 23.44 5.67
CA LEU A 11 17.53 23.38 6.18
C LEU A 11 16.46 23.22 5.09
N PHE A 12 16.78 23.51 3.83
CA PHE A 12 15.83 23.37 2.72
C PHE A 12 15.69 21.93 2.20
N GLN A 13 16.65 21.04 2.47
CA GLN A 13 16.55 19.66 2.00
C GLN A 13 15.68 18.76 2.88
N LEU A 14 15.51 19.10 4.16
CA LEU A 14 14.69 18.32 5.09
C LEU A 14 13.19 18.51 4.89
N THR A 15 12.76 19.71 4.48
CA THR A 15 11.34 19.99 4.24
C THR A 15 10.81 19.35 2.97
N VAL A 16 11.64 19.25 1.93
CA VAL A 16 11.24 18.63 0.65
C VAL A 16 10.87 17.16 0.85
N VAL A 17 11.68 16.38 1.60
CA VAL A 17 11.43 14.94 1.83
C VAL A 17 10.12 14.67 2.57
N ALA A 18 9.78 15.51 3.56
CA ALA A 18 8.53 15.38 4.30
C ALA A 18 7.31 15.67 3.41
N GLN A 19 7.41 16.67 2.53
CA GLN A 19 6.33 17.03 1.60
C GLN A 19 6.12 15.95 0.53
N THR A 20 7.19 15.31 0.04
CA THR A 20 7.07 14.19 -0.90
C THR A 20 6.34 13.00 -0.30
N GLN A 21 6.59 12.68 0.98
CA GLN A 21 5.89 11.59 1.66
C GLN A 21 4.38 11.85 1.81
N GLU A 22 3.98 13.08 2.10
CA GLU A 22 2.55 13.43 2.15
C GLU A 22 1.90 13.38 0.77
N ILE A 23 2.58 13.85 -0.27
CA ILE A 23 2.09 13.77 -1.66
C ILE A 23 2.00 12.32 -2.15
N GLU A 24 2.95 11.46 -1.78
CA GLU A 24 2.90 10.02 -2.09
C GLU A 24 1.76 9.30 -1.36
N LYS A 25 1.52 9.64 -0.09
CA LYS A 25 0.36 9.17 0.67
C LYS A 25 -0.95 9.67 0.06
N LEU A 26 -1.02 10.92 -0.39
CA LEU A 26 -2.18 11.47 -1.10
C LEU A 26 -2.39 10.78 -2.47
N ARG A 27 -1.32 10.47 -3.21
CA ARG A 27 -1.39 9.73 -4.49
C ARG A 27 -1.89 8.30 -4.35
N LEU A 28 -1.54 7.62 -3.25
CA LEU A 28 -2.10 6.30 -2.92
C LEU A 28 -3.63 6.35 -2.73
N VAL A 29 -4.17 7.50 -2.33
CA VAL A 29 -5.61 7.74 -2.21
C VAL A 29 -6.25 8.05 -3.57
N GLU A 30 -5.53 8.68 -4.50
CA GLU A 30 -6.05 9.12 -5.81
C GLU A 30 -6.48 7.98 -6.75
N THR A 31 -5.92 6.77 -6.62
CA THR A 31 -6.41 5.58 -7.34
C THR A 31 -6.68 4.43 -6.39
N SER A 32 -7.75 4.57 -5.62
CA SER A 32 -8.27 3.56 -4.71
C SER A 32 -9.51 2.87 -5.28
N GLU A 33 -9.61 1.56 -5.10
CA GLU A 33 -10.78 0.76 -5.45
C GLU A 33 -11.19 -0.13 -4.28
N PHE A 34 -12.49 -0.22 -4.02
CA PHE A 34 -13.05 -1.11 -3.01
C PHE A 34 -13.69 -2.30 -3.70
N ILE A 35 -13.28 -3.49 -3.31
CA ILE A 35 -13.87 -4.75 -3.78
C ILE A 35 -14.80 -5.35 -2.74
N GLN A 36 -15.85 -6.03 -3.20
CA GLN A 36 -16.86 -6.61 -2.32
C GLN A 36 -16.44 -7.98 -1.81
N GLU A 37 -15.84 -8.80 -2.68
CA GLU A 37 -15.32 -10.11 -2.32
C GLU A 37 -13.78 -10.13 -2.39
N PRO A 38 -13.10 -10.90 -1.50
CA PRO A 38 -11.65 -11.07 -1.57
C PRO A 38 -11.15 -11.51 -2.94
N LYS A 39 -11.96 -12.28 -3.69
CA LYS A 39 -11.59 -12.85 -5.00
C LYS A 39 -11.63 -11.82 -6.13
N ASP A 40 -12.30 -10.70 -5.96
CA ASP A 40 -12.37 -9.68 -7.02
C ASP A 40 -11.00 -9.05 -7.30
N ILE A 41 -10.06 -9.14 -6.34
CA ILE A 41 -8.66 -8.73 -6.52
C ILE A 41 -8.01 -9.42 -7.73
N LEU A 42 -8.44 -10.63 -8.07
CA LEU A 42 -7.89 -11.42 -9.18
C LEU A 42 -7.95 -10.65 -10.50
N THR A 43 -9.02 -9.89 -10.73
CA THR A 43 -9.20 -9.06 -11.93
C THR A 43 -8.13 -7.97 -12.07
N HIS A 44 -7.54 -7.53 -10.95
CA HIS A 44 -6.44 -6.57 -10.94
C HIS A 44 -5.07 -7.24 -11.02
N LEU A 45 -4.96 -8.51 -10.67
CA LEU A 45 -3.71 -9.26 -10.76
C LEU A 45 -3.40 -9.73 -12.18
N ASP A 46 -4.40 -9.84 -13.05
CA ASP A 46 -4.22 -10.33 -14.43
C ASP A 46 -3.25 -9.48 -15.26
N TYR A 47 -3.22 -8.17 -15.00
CA TYR A 47 -2.36 -7.23 -15.72
C TYR A 47 -0.96 -7.10 -15.12
N LEU A 48 -0.68 -7.74 -13.99
CA LEU A 48 0.64 -7.69 -13.35
C LEU A 48 1.62 -8.67 -13.99
N GLN A 49 2.80 -8.15 -14.30
CA GLN A 49 3.97 -8.94 -14.63
C GLN A 49 4.56 -9.56 -13.36
N GLU A 50 5.29 -10.67 -13.49
CA GLU A 50 5.93 -11.35 -12.34
C GLU A 50 6.90 -10.46 -11.55
N LYS A 51 7.44 -9.42 -12.19
CA LYS A 51 8.41 -8.49 -11.59
C LYS A 51 7.75 -7.29 -10.91
N ASP A 52 6.44 -7.15 -11.04
CA ASP A 52 5.72 -6.02 -10.47
C ASP A 52 5.69 -6.13 -8.94
N SER A 53 5.89 -4.98 -8.29
CA SER A 53 5.85 -4.91 -6.83
C SER A 53 4.40 -4.96 -6.35
N VAL A 54 4.12 -5.97 -5.54
CA VAL A 54 2.84 -6.15 -4.85
C VAL A 54 3.10 -6.06 -3.36
N VAL A 55 2.39 -5.16 -2.68
CA VAL A 55 2.43 -5.05 -1.23
C VAL A 55 1.09 -5.49 -0.68
N LEU A 56 1.11 -6.40 0.29
CA LEU A 56 -0.07 -6.82 1.03
C LEU A 56 -0.01 -6.25 2.44
N ILE A 57 -1.11 -5.65 2.86
CA ILE A 57 -1.34 -5.20 4.22
C ILE A 57 -2.61 -5.87 4.70
N THR A 58 -2.57 -6.55 5.84
CA THR A 58 -3.73 -7.24 6.40
C THR A 58 -4.06 -6.76 7.81
N PHE A 59 -5.35 -6.70 8.12
CA PHE A 59 -5.86 -6.28 9.41
C PHE A 59 -6.87 -7.30 9.93
N LEU A 60 -6.99 -7.45 11.24
CA LEU A 60 -8.00 -8.28 11.86
C LEU A 60 -9.37 -7.59 11.79
N LYS A 61 -10.41 -8.26 11.31
CA LYS A 61 -11.77 -7.67 11.21
C LYS A 61 -12.34 -7.25 12.56
N LEU A 62 -12.01 -7.99 13.62
CA LEU A 62 -12.57 -7.80 14.96
C LEU A 62 -12.26 -6.41 15.55
N ASN A 63 -11.05 -5.90 15.33
CA ASN A 63 -10.56 -4.70 16.01
C ASN A 63 -9.67 -3.80 15.14
N GLY A 64 -9.51 -4.12 13.85
CA GLY A 64 -8.66 -3.37 12.94
C GLY A 64 -7.16 -3.51 13.22
N MET A 65 -6.74 -4.43 14.09
CA MET A 65 -5.32 -4.61 14.42
C MET A 65 -4.54 -5.06 13.19
N LEU A 66 -3.43 -4.36 12.90
CA LEU A 66 -2.51 -4.75 11.85
C LEU A 66 -1.95 -6.15 12.14
N LEU A 67 -2.11 -7.06 11.18
CA LEU A 67 -1.61 -8.43 11.29
C LEU A 67 -0.28 -8.59 10.55
N GLU A 68 -0.21 -8.11 9.32
CA GLU A 68 0.95 -8.28 8.46
C GLU A 68 1.05 -7.12 7.47
N HIS A 69 2.28 -6.69 7.15
CA HIS A 69 2.55 -5.77 6.06
C HIS A 69 3.86 -6.16 5.38
N GLY A 70 3.88 -6.23 4.05
CA GLY A 70 5.10 -6.58 3.33
C GLY A 70 4.91 -6.75 1.83
N SER A 71 6.04 -6.83 1.12
CA SER A 71 6.05 -7.24 -0.28
C SER A 71 5.67 -8.72 -0.36
N ILE A 72 4.82 -9.06 -1.32
CA ILE A 72 4.36 -10.44 -1.56
C ILE A 72 4.43 -10.72 -3.06
N SER A 73 4.73 -11.95 -3.47
CA SER A 73 4.60 -12.31 -4.88
C SER A 73 3.13 -12.52 -5.28
N LYS A 74 2.79 -12.29 -6.56
CA LYS A 74 1.46 -12.65 -7.12
C LYS A 74 1.08 -14.09 -6.75
N ARG A 75 2.03 -15.02 -6.88
CA ARG A 75 1.83 -16.44 -6.55
C ARG A 75 1.50 -16.67 -5.08
N GLU A 76 2.16 -16.00 -4.15
CA GLU A 76 1.87 -16.13 -2.71
C GLU A 76 0.55 -15.48 -2.32
N LEU A 77 0.21 -14.35 -2.95
CA LEU A 77 -1.09 -13.73 -2.77
C LEU A 77 -2.22 -14.67 -3.21
N LEU A 78 -2.09 -15.30 -4.38
CA LEU A 78 -3.04 -16.31 -4.88
C LEU A 78 -3.18 -17.49 -3.92
N LYS A 79 -2.06 -18.06 -3.44
CA LYS A 79 -2.09 -19.13 -2.43
C LYS A 79 -2.79 -18.70 -1.14
N THR A 80 -2.59 -17.46 -0.73
CA THR A 80 -3.23 -16.91 0.48
C THR A 80 -4.73 -16.75 0.28
N LEU A 81 -5.16 -16.24 -0.88
CA LEU A 81 -6.58 -16.15 -1.27
C LEU A 81 -7.23 -17.53 -1.27
N GLU A 82 -6.64 -18.51 -1.95
CA GLU A 82 -7.17 -19.88 -2.04
C GLU A 82 -7.28 -20.54 -0.67
N LYS A 83 -6.24 -20.45 0.15
CA LYS A 83 -6.18 -21.14 1.45
C LYS A 83 -7.11 -20.49 2.49
N THR A 84 -7.12 -19.16 2.56
CA THR A 84 -7.74 -18.45 3.68
C THR A 84 -9.06 -17.80 3.32
N HIS A 85 -9.25 -17.43 2.04
CA HIS A 85 -10.30 -16.54 1.56
C HIS A 85 -10.35 -15.22 2.36
N PHE A 86 -9.24 -14.83 3.01
CA PHE A 86 -9.16 -13.71 3.95
C PHE A 86 -10.29 -13.69 4.99
N ARG A 87 -10.75 -14.88 5.42
CA ARG A 87 -11.74 -15.00 6.50
C ARG A 87 -11.21 -14.31 7.75
N ASN A 88 -12.05 -13.46 8.36
CA ASN A 88 -11.72 -12.62 9.51
C ASN A 88 -10.60 -11.59 9.29
N ARG A 89 -10.22 -11.31 8.03
CA ARG A 89 -9.20 -10.30 7.70
C ARG A 89 -9.71 -9.27 6.70
N TYR A 90 -9.39 -8.00 6.95
CA TYR A 90 -9.39 -6.98 5.91
C TYR A 90 -8.04 -6.96 5.23
N PHE A 91 -7.98 -6.46 4.00
CA PHE A 91 -6.69 -6.24 3.34
C PHE A 91 -6.66 -5.02 2.43
N VAL A 92 -5.45 -4.55 2.20
CA VAL A 92 -5.10 -3.60 1.15
C VAL A 92 -3.99 -4.24 0.33
N VAL A 93 -4.17 -4.26 -0.99
CA VAL A 93 -3.15 -4.66 -1.95
C VAL A 93 -2.72 -3.44 -2.75
N LEU A 94 -1.43 -3.11 -2.69
CA LEU A 94 -0.84 -2.03 -3.48
C LEU A 94 -0.23 -2.61 -4.76
N LEU A 95 -0.72 -2.14 -5.90
CA LEU A 95 -0.35 -2.55 -7.26
C LEU A 95 0.20 -1.34 -8.01
N GLY A 96 1.52 -1.12 -7.92
CA GLY A 96 2.14 0.10 -8.46
C GLY A 96 1.58 1.36 -7.78
N LYS A 97 0.71 2.10 -8.48
CA LYS A 97 0.03 3.31 -7.95
C LYS A 97 -1.39 3.05 -7.45
N LYS A 98 -1.96 1.87 -7.73
CA LYS A 98 -3.33 1.53 -7.38
C LYS A 98 -3.39 0.84 -6.01
N ALA A 99 -4.33 1.23 -5.17
CA ALA A 99 -4.63 0.56 -3.92
C ALA A 99 -5.99 -0.13 -4.02
N VAL A 100 -6.04 -1.44 -3.79
CA VAL A 100 -7.29 -2.22 -3.79
C VAL A 100 -7.62 -2.64 -2.36
N PHE A 101 -8.79 -2.26 -1.91
CA PHE A 101 -9.26 -2.42 -0.54
C PHE A 101 -10.34 -3.48 -0.47
N TYR A 102 -10.17 -4.45 0.43
CA TYR A 102 -11.23 -5.33 0.87
C TYR A 102 -11.57 -5.04 2.32
N LEU A 103 -12.71 -4.36 2.51
CA LEU A 103 -13.33 -4.06 3.80
C LEU A 103 -14.75 -4.63 3.75
N GLU A 104 -14.98 -5.77 4.40
CA GLU A 104 -16.32 -6.35 4.50
C GLU A 104 -17.23 -5.40 5.30
N GLY A 105 -18.24 -4.82 4.65
CA GLY A 105 -19.23 -3.96 5.28
C GLY A 105 -18.89 -2.46 5.25
N SER A 106 -19.35 -1.78 4.20
CA SER A 106 -19.81 -0.39 4.30
C SER A 106 -21.17 -0.30 3.59
N ASN A 107 -22.20 -0.81 4.28
CA ASN A 107 -23.57 -0.31 4.17
C ASN A 107 -23.89 0.39 5.49
#